data_AF-A0AAV1Z4Q5-F1
#
_entry.id   AF-A0AAV1Z4Q5-F1
#
_cell.length_a   1.000
_cell.length_b   1.000
_cell.length_c   1.000
_cell.angle_alpha   90.00
_cell.angle_beta   90.00
_cell.angle_gamma   90.00
#
_symmetry.space_group_name_H-M   'P 1'
#
loop_
_entity.id
_entity.type
_entity.pdbx_description
1 polymer ?
#
loop_
_entity_poly.entity_id
_entity_poly.type
_entity_poly.pdbx_seq_one_letter_code
_entity_poly.pdbx_strand_id
1 'polypeptide(L)'
;MLGLNRSPGMGHVSSETDREDSPPPAPDVTADPRAPKSQSIPSSTTSDRNMLFNGPPLSGLRNNDVRTVMLYGVPIVALVIEGYERLCLAQISNTLLKSFSYNEIHNRRVALG
;
A
#
# COMPACT_ATOMS: atom_id res chain seq x y z
N MET A 1 -15.26 -65.45 5.88
CA MET A 1 -15.96 -64.34 5.21
C MET A 1 -15.12 -63.09 5.40
N LEU A 2 -14.78 -62.40 4.32
CA LEU A 2 -14.34 -60.99 4.17
C LEU A 2 -13.25 -60.91 3.10
N GLY A 3 -13.67 -60.47 1.92
CA GLY A 3 -12.80 -60.17 0.79
C GLY A 3 -12.10 -58.83 0.96
N LEU A 4 -10.96 -58.69 0.30
CA LEU A 4 -10.30 -57.41 0.11
C LEU A 4 -9.94 -57.27 -1.37
N ASN A 5 -10.77 -56.49 -2.06
CA ASN A 5 -10.47 -55.87 -3.32
C ASN A 5 -9.47 -54.72 -3.09
N ARG A 6 -8.41 -54.64 -3.90
CA ARG A 6 -7.98 -53.41 -4.58
C ARG A 6 -6.66 -53.59 -5.34
N SER A 7 -6.76 -53.45 -6.66
CA SER A 7 -5.66 -53.11 -7.56
C SER A 7 -5.16 -51.68 -7.30
N PRO A 8 -3.93 -51.36 -7.69
CA PRO A 8 -3.77 -50.26 -8.64
C PRO A 8 -2.70 -50.55 -9.71
N GLY A 9 -3.12 -50.52 -10.98
CA GLY A 9 -2.22 -50.38 -12.12
C GLY A 9 -1.84 -48.91 -12.29
N MET A 10 -0.56 -48.59 -12.14
CA MET A 10 -0.01 -47.30 -12.50
C MET A 10 0.24 -47.29 -14.01
N GLY A 11 -0.64 -46.59 -14.74
CA GLY A 11 -0.46 -46.30 -16.15
C GLY A 11 0.70 -45.35 -16.37
N HIS A 12 1.51 -45.67 -17.37
CA HIS A 12 2.57 -44.83 -17.90
C HIS A 12 1.97 -43.55 -18.48
N VAL A 13 2.49 -42.38 -18.09
CA VAL A 13 2.27 -41.13 -18.83
C VAL A 13 3.46 -40.93 -19.76
N SER A 14 3.23 -41.22 -21.04
CA SER A 14 4.09 -40.74 -22.12
C SER A 14 3.75 -39.28 -22.42
N SER A 15 4.78 -38.47 -22.64
CA SER A 15 5.05 -37.84 -23.94
C SER A 15 5.79 -36.52 -23.76
N GLU A 16 6.99 -36.54 -24.29
CA GLU A 16 7.98 -35.48 -24.35
C GLU A 16 7.45 -34.27 -25.12
N THR A 17 7.84 -33.09 -24.65
CA THR A 17 7.42 -31.78 -25.18
C THR A 17 8.43 -31.35 -26.23
N ASP A 18 8.02 -31.39 -27.50
CA ASP A 18 8.79 -30.86 -28.62
C ASP A 18 7.85 -30.06 -29.52
N ARG A 19 8.14 -28.75 -29.65
CA ARG A 19 7.89 -27.88 -30.83
C ARG A 19 8.13 -26.40 -30.49
N GLU A 20 9.18 -25.87 -31.11
CA GLU A 20 9.41 -24.46 -31.46
C GLU A 20 8.16 -23.84 -32.14
N ASP A 21 7.71 -22.65 -31.73
CA ASP A 21 6.97 -21.74 -32.61
C ASP A 21 7.06 -20.28 -32.09
N SER A 22 7.13 -19.34 -33.03
CA SER A 22 7.56 -17.93 -32.93
C SER A 22 6.79 -17.03 -31.93
N PRO A 23 7.37 -15.88 -31.52
CA PRO A 23 6.62 -14.87 -30.76
C PRO A 23 5.42 -14.33 -31.58
N PRO A 24 4.27 -14.06 -30.94
CA PRO A 24 3.13 -13.49 -31.66
C PRO A 24 3.46 -12.07 -32.16
N PRO A 25 2.99 -11.68 -33.37
CA PRO A 25 3.12 -10.31 -33.87
C PRO A 25 2.34 -9.34 -32.98
N ALA A 26 2.86 -8.12 -32.84
CA ALA A 26 2.31 -7.05 -32.00
C ALA A 26 0.83 -6.75 -32.32
N PRO A 27 0.03 -6.32 -31.32
CA PRO A 27 -1.33 -5.87 -31.57
C PRO A 27 -1.33 -4.59 -32.41
N ASP A 28 -2.08 -4.66 -33.50
CA ASP A 28 -2.39 -3.61 -34.47
C ASP A 28 -2.92 -2.35 -33.77
N VAL A 29 -2.16 -1.24 -33.84
CA VAL A 29 -2.61 0.09 -33.42
C VAL A 29 -3.51 0.68 -34.51
N THR A 30 -4.71 0.13 -34.66
CA THR A 30 -5.77 0.81 -35.39
C THR A 30 -6.16 2.06 -34.60
N ALA A 31 -5.67 3.20 -35.07
CA ALA A 31 -6.03 4.52 -34.60
C ALA A 31 -7.50 4.80 -34.90
N ASP A 32 -8.33 4.94 -33.87
CA ASP A 32 -9.69 5.49 -34.00
C ASP A 32 -9.64 7.02 -33.78
N PRO A 33 -9.91 7.86 -34.81
CA PRO A 33 -9.88 9.30 -34.67
C PRO A 33 -11.30 9.83 -34.47
N ARG A 34 -11.77 9.91 -33.22
CA ARG A 34 -12.93 10.76 -32.88
C ARG A 34 -12.92 11.22 -31.42
N ALA A 35 -12.39 12.44 -31.22
CA ALA A 35 -12.45 13.26 -29.99
C ALA A 35 -13.88 13.80 -29.70
N PRO A 36 -14.16 14.72 -28.72
CA PRO A 36 -13.34 15.33 -27.65
C PRO A 36 -14.08 15.51 -26.27
N LYS A 37 -13.35 15.89 -25.20
CA LYS A 37 -13.52 17.14 -24.38
C LYS A 37 -13.06 17.02 -22.91
N SER A 38 -12.10 17.91 -22.58
CA SER A 38 -12.07 18.80 -21.40
C SER A 38 -12.06 18.23 -19.98
N GLN A 39 -10.93 18.39 -19.27
CA GLN A 39 -10.92 19.13 -17.98
C GLN A 39 -9.50 19.52 -17.54
N SER A 40 -9.21 20.81 -17.74
CA SER A 40 -8.43 21.73 -16.89
C SER A 40 -7.55 21.17 -15.77
N ILE A 41 -6.24 21.42 -15.88
CA ILE A 41 -5.27 21.40 -14.78
C ILE A 41 -5.32 22.77 -14.07
N PRO A 42 -5.68 22.87 -12.78
CA PRO A 42 -5.34 24.06 -12.01
C PRO A 42 -3.92 23.92 -11.45
N SER A 43 -3.00 24.68 -12.03
CA SER A 43 -1.74 25.05 -11.39
C SER A 43 -2.03 26.10 -10.32
N SER A 44 -1.90 25.74 -9.04
CA SER A 44 -1.83 26.71 -7.96
C SER A 44 -0.55 26.52 -7.16
N THR A 45 0.45 27.32 -7.53
CA THR A 45 1.57 27.71 -6.68
C THR A 45 1.07 28.74 -5.67
N THR A 46 1.26 28.49 -4.36
CA THR A 46 1.49 29.41 -3.22
C THR A 46 1.07 28.66 -1.95
N SER A 47 1.98 28.13 -1.15
CA SER A 47 2.66 28.89 -0.08
C SER A 47 1.69 29.55 0.90
N ASP A 48 0.91 28.77 1.64
CA ASP A 48 0.43 29.17 2.96
C ASP A 48 0.65 28.02 3.94
N ARG A 49 1.89 27.98 4.42
CA ARG A 49 2.33 27.14 5.53
C ARG A 49 1.87 27.82 6.81
N ASN A 50 1.24 27.04 7.69
CA ASN A 50 1.20 27.26 9.14
C ASN A 50 0.20 28.29 9.71
N MET A 51 -1.10 27.97 9.76
CA MET A 51 -2.03 28.53 10.77
C MET A 51 -3.25 27.61 11.00
N LEU A 52 -3.14 26.48 11.72
CA LEU A 52 -4.29 25.94 12.49
C LEU A 52 -3.91 24.80 13.47
N PHE A 53 -2.97 25.04 14.39
CA PHE A 53 -2.68 24.05 15.44
C PHE A 53 -3.66 24.11 16.63
N ASN A 54 -4.77 24.84 16.58
CA ASN A 54 -5.61 25.02 17.78
C ASN A 54 -7.11 25.30 17.56
N GLY A 55 -7.71 24.83 16.46
CA GLY A 55 -9.14 25.02 16.14
C GLY A 55 -10.02 23.76 16.34
N PRO A 56 -11.35 23.92 16.50
CA PRO A 56 -12.30 22.81 16.74
C PRO A 56 -12.31 21.79 15.59
N PRO A 57 -12.84 20.56 15.77
CA PRO A 57 -12.60 19.45 14.86
C PRO A 57 -12.96 19.83 13.42
N LEU A 58 -11.94 19.75 12.55
CA LEU A 58 -12.02 20.04 11.12
C LEU A 58 -12.90 18.98 10.45
N SER A 59 -14.20 19.28 10.35
CA SER A 59 -15.25 18.51 9.68
C SER A 59 -15.05 18.35 8.15
N GLY A 60 -13.83 18.46 7.63
CA GLY A 60 -13.52 18.36 6.20
C GLY A 60 -12.21 17.66 5.89
N LEU A 61 -11.53 17.09 6.89
CA LEU A 61 -10.34 16.27 6.68
C LEU A 61 -10.73 14.99 5.94
N ARG A 62 -10.23 14.83 4.71
CA ARG A 62 -10.50 13.62 3.95
C ARG A 62 -9.72 12.49 4.64
N ASN A 63 -10.44 11.42 4.97
CA ASN A 63 -9.79 10.21 5.44
C ASN A 63 -8.74 9.81 4.40
N ASN A 64 -7.58 9.39 4.88
CA ASN A 64 -6.41 9.01 4.09
C ASN A 64 -5.57 10.18 3.53
N ASP A 65 -5.79 11.42 3.98
CA ASP A 65 -4.84 12.50 3.69
C ASP A 65 -3.47 12.20 4.33
N VAL A 66 -2.41 12.24 3.53
CA VAL A 66 -1.03 12.04 3.97
C VAL A 66 -0.39 13.38 4.29
N ARG A 67 0.20 13.50 5.48
CA ARG A 67 0.86 14.72 5.99
C ARG A 67 2.24 14.40 6.54
N THR A 68 3.00 15.46 6.82
CA THR A 68 4.29 15.36 7.52
C THR A 68 4.22 16.18 8.80
N VAL A 69 4.51 15.54 9.93
CA VAL A 69 4.49 16.14 11.27
C VAL A 69 5.91 16.12 11.84
N MET A 70 6.36 17.22 12.43
CA MET A 70 7.67 17.30 13.07
C MET A 70 7.58 16.71 14.49
N LEU A 71 8.21 15.55 14.70
CA LEU A 71 8.25 14.88 16.00
C LEU A 71 9.71 14.89 16.51
N TYR A 72 9.97 15.60 17.61
CA TYR A 72 11.31 15.78 18.18
C TYR A 72 12.37 16.23 17.16
N GLY A 73 12.00 17.11 16.22
CA GLY A 73 12.90 17.59 15.17
C GLY A 73 13.05 16.64 13.97
N VAL A 74 12.38 15.49 13.96
CA VAL A 74 12.36 14.54 12.83
C VAL A 74 11.03 14.66 12.08
N PRO A 75 11.04 14.81 10.74
CA PRO A 75 9.81 14.77 9.94
C PRO A 75 9.25 13.36 9.87
N ILE A 76 8.06 13.12 10.43
CA ILE A 76 7.35 11.84 10.44
C ILE A 76 6.12 11.91 9.53
N VAL A 77 5.91 10.87 8.73
CA VAL A 77 4.72 10.72 7.89
C VAL A 77 3.52 10.39 8.78
N ALA A 78 2.42 11.10 8.55
CA ALA A 78 1.16 10.95 9.25
C ALA A 78 0.02 10.69 8.25
N LEU A 79 -0.93 9.85 8.64
CA LEU A 79 -2.15 9.59 7.89
C LEU A 79 -3.34 10.12 8.69
N VAL A 80 -4.19 10.94 8.08
CA VAL A 80 -5.41 11.43 8.73
C VAL A 80 -6.48 10.36 8.65
N ILE A 81 -6.91 9.86 9.81
CA ILE A 81 -7.98 8.87 9.95
C ILE A 81 -8.93 9.39 11.04
N GLU A 82 -10.22 9.52 10.71
CA GLU A 82 -11.27 9.96 11.63
C GLU A 82 -10.98 11.34 12.24
N GLY A 83 -10.32 12.22 11.48
CA GLY A 83 -9.92 13.54 11.95
C GLY A 83 -8.68 13.57 12.86
N TYR A 84 -8.07 12.41 13.14
CA TYR A 84 -6.82 12.30 13.90
C TYR A 84 -5.63 12.00 13.00
N GLU A 85 -4.49 12.61 13.32
CA GLU A 85 -3.22 12.34 12.65
C GLU A 85 -2.55 11.11 13.27
N ARG A 86 -2.53 10.00 12.53
CA ARG A 86 -1.88 8.75 12.94
C ARG A 86 -0.45 8.74 12.38
N LEU A 87 0.55 8.75 13.26
CA LEU A 87 1.96 8.77 12.88
C LEU A 87 2.49 7.38 12.46
N CYS A 88 3.46 7.35 11.54
CA CYS A 88 4.09 6.12 11.09
C CYS A 88 4.97 5.48 12.17
N LEU A 89 4.50 4.37 12.75
CA LEU A 89 5.22 3.66 13.82
C LEU A 89 6.60 3.13 13.37
N ALA A 90 6.70 2.59 12.16
CA ALA A 90 7.95 2.07 11.62
C ALA A 90 9.02 3.17 11.47
N GLN A 91 8.58 4.37 11.11
CA GLN A 91 9.49 5.51 10.98
C GLN A 91 9.99 5.97 12.36
N ILE A 92 9.08 6.02 13.33
CA ILE A 92 9.41 6.35 14.72
C ILE A 92 10.36 5.31 15.32
N SER A 93 10.10 4.00 15.11
CA SER A 93 10.94 2.93 15.64
C SER A 93 12.36 2.99 15.09
N ASN A 94 12.50 3.29 13.80
CA ASN A 94 13.81 3.31 13.14
C ASN A 94 14.63 4.57 13.42
N THR A 95 13.99 5.65 13.90
CA THR A 95 14.65 6.94 14.10
C THR A 95 14.78 7.31 15.57
N LEU A 96 13.66 7.36 16.29
CA LEU A 96 13.61 7.87 17.67
C LEU A 96 13.80 6.77 18.72
N LEU A 97 13.44 5.53 18.39
CA LEU A 97 13.46 4.40 19.32
C LEU A 97 14.38 3.28 18.85
N LYS A 98 15.41 3.59 18.04
CA LYS A 98 16.27 2.61 17.38
C LYS A 98 17.02 1.68 18.35
N SER A 99 17.29 2.15 19.56
CA SER A 99 17.97 1.37 20.60
C SER A 99 17.05 0.43 21.39
N PHE A 100 15.74 0.45 21.11
CA PHE A 100 14.76 -0.42 21.75
C PHE A 100 14.23 -1.44 20.74
N SER A 101 14.07 -2.68 21.19
CA SER A 101 13.43 -3.71 20.38
C SER A 101 11.95 -3.40 20.16
N TYR A 102 11.39 -3.92 19.08
CA TYR A 102 9.96 -3.80 18.79
C TYR A 102 9.10 -4.30 19.96
N ASN A 103 9.53 -5.38 20.63
CA ASN A 103 8.84 -5.96 21.78
C ASN A 103 8.81 -4.99 22.98
N GLU A 104 9.92 -4.31 23.25
CA GLU A 104 10.00 -3.31 24.32
C GLU A 104 9.10 -2.11 24.04
N ILE A 105 9.14 -1.59 22.82
CA ILE A 105 8.28 -0.48 22.40
C ILE A 105 6.80 -0.88 22.51
N HIS A 106 6.45 -2.10 22.08
CA HIS A 106 5.09 -2.62 22.17
C HIS A 106 4.60 -2.74 23.60
N ASN A 107 5.39 -3.36 24.49
CA ASN A 107 5.02 -3.54 25.89
C ASN A 107 4.81 -2.19 26.59
N ARG A 108 5.69 -1.22 26.35
CA ARG A 108 5.55 0.12 26.92
C ARG A 108 4.30 0.83 26.41
N ARG A 109 4.00 0.74 25.11
CA ARG A 109 2.77 1.29 24.53
C ARG A 109 1.51 0.65 25.14
N VAL A 110 1.46 -0.68 25.24
CA VAL A 110 0.29 -1.40 25.80
C VAL A 110 0.05 -1.05 27.26
N ALA A 111 1.11 -0.82 28.04
CA ALA A 111 1.00 -0.41 29.43
C ALA A 111 0.45 1.02 29.61
N LEU A 112 0.53 1.88 28.59
CA LEU A 112 0.11 3.28 28.66
C LEU A 112 -1.38 3.50 28.32
N GLY A 113 -2.08 2.47 27.82
CA GLY A 113 -3.48 2.55 27.38
C GLY A 113 -3.67 3.25 26.03
#